data_AF-A0A416ZD55-F1
#
_entry.id   AF-A0A416ZD55-F1
#
_cell.length_a   1.000
_cell.length_b   1.000
_cell.length_c   1.000
_cell.angle_alpha   90.00
_cell.angle_beta   90.00
_cell.angle_gamma   90.00
#
_symmetry.space_group_name_H-M   'P 1'
#
loop_
_entity.id
_entity.type
_entity.pdbx_description
1 polymer ?
#
loop_
_entity_poly.entity_id
_entity_poly.type
_entity_poly.pdbx_seq_one_letter_code
_entity_poly.pdbx_strand_id
1 'polypeptide(L)'
;MYFAYGEEETDYLKKKDKRMAEVIDRIGHVERKVDTDLFSAVVHHIIGQQISTKAQETIWQRMLSALGEVNAETVLAAGVSKLQSLGMTFRKAEYITDFAEKVHTGVFDLEGIWQKSDEEAIRELSSLKGIGVWTAEMILLFCMQRQDVLSCDDLAIQRGLRMVYHHRKIDRGLFEKYRRRFSPYGSVASLYLWAVSGGAIPELHDYAPKEKK
;
A
#
# COMPACT_ATOMS: atom_id res chain seq x y z
N MET A 1 -2.28 0.09 -15.36
CA MET A 1 -3.37 1.01 -14.97
C MET A 1 -2.84 1.97 -13.90
N TYR A 2 -3.49 3.12 -13.70
CA TYR A 2 -3.15 4.08 -12.66
C TYR A 2 -4.31 4.22 -11.67
N PHE A 3 -4.01 4.58 -10.42
CA PHE A 3 -5.00 4.85 -9.38
C PHE A 3 -5.91 5.99 -9.84
N ALA A 4 -7.22 5.72 -9.95
CA ALA A 4 -8.18 6.66 -10.50
C ALA A 4 -8.60 7.72 -9.45
N TYR A 5 -8.38 8.99 -9.79
CA TYR A 5 -8.94 10.19 -9.14
C TYR A 5 -8.75 11.39 -10.08
N GLY A 6 -9.46 12.49 -9.83
CA GLY A 6 -9.44 13.69 -10.66
C GLY A 6 -9.72 14.98 -9.88
N GLU A 7 -10.41 15.91 -10.55
CA GLU A 7 -10.72 17.24 -10.01
C GLU A 7 -11.67 17.16 -8.81
N GLU A 8 -12.64 16.25 -8.80
CA GLU A 8 -13.59 16.10 -7.69
C GLU A 8 -12.89 15.87 -6.36
N GLU A 9 -11.99 14.89 -6.32
CA GLU A 9 -11.28 14.49 -5.10
C GLU A 9 -10.28 15.57 -4.67
N THR A 10 -9.56 16.14 -5.64
CA THR A 10 -8.57 17.18 -5.36
C THR A 10 -9.24 18.48 -4.89
N ASP A 11 -10.35 18.89 -5.49
CA ASP A 11 -11.10 20.08 -5.09
C ASP A 11 -11.74 19.90 -3.72
N TYR A 12 -12.23 18.71 -3.40
CA TYR A 12 -12.69 18.40 -2.05
C TYR A 12 -11.57 18.60 -1.03
N LEU A 13 -10.40 18.00 -1.25
CA LEU A 13 -9.26 18.13 -0.35
C LEU A 13 -8.78 19.59 -0.23
N LYS A 14 -8.70 20.32 -1.35
CA LYS A 14 -8.35 21.74 -1.39
C LYS A 14 -9.30 22.59 -0.54
N LYS A 15 -10.61 22.32 -0.64
CA LYS A 15 -11.64 23.03 0.13
C LYS A 15 -11.55 22.73 1.63
N LYS A 16 -11.15 21.51 2.02
CA LYS A 16 -11.08 21.06 3.42
C LYS A 16 -9.80 21.51 4.13
N ASP A 17 -8.68 21.60 3.44
CA ASP A 17 -7.40 21.91 4.05
C ASP A 17 -6.52 22.78 3.15
N LYS A 18 -6.26 24.02 3.57
CA LYS A 18 -5.48 24.99 2.80
C LYS A 18 -4.03 24.55 2.54
N ARG A 19 -3.40 23.86 3.50
CA ARG A 19 -2.01 23.39 3.32
C ARG A 19 -1.97 22.23 2.35
N MET A 20 -2.95 21.32 2.42
CA MET A 20 -3.11 20.30 1.39
C MET A 20 -3.40 20.92 0.02
N ALA A 21 -4.17 22.01 -0.04
CA ALA A 21 -4.43 22.72 -1.29
C ALA A 21 -3.13 23.21 -1.96
N GLU A 22 -2.30 23.91 -1.18
CA GLU A 22 -0.98 24.38 -1.64
C GLU A 22 -0.09 23.23 -2.12
N VAL A 23 -0.12 22.08 -1.43
CA VAL A 23 0.62 20.89 -1.82
C VAL A 23 0.12 20.34 -3.16
N ILE A 24 -1.20 20.21 -3.32
CA ILE A 24 -1.81 19.71 -4.56
C ILE A 24 -1.51 20.64 -5.73
N ASP A 25 -1.67 21.96 -5.55
CA ASP A 25 -1.44 22.94 -6.61
C ASP A 25 0.03 22.96 -7.08
N ARG A 26 0.98 22.71 -6.17
CA ARG A 26 2.40 22.68 -6.49
C ARG A 26 2.87 21.39 -7.16
N ILE A 27 2.30 20.26 -6.75
CA ILE A 27 2.71 18.94 -7.26
C ILE A 27 1.99 18.63 -8.58
N GLY A 28 0.74 19.07 -8.72
CA GLY A 28 -0.14 18.64 -9.80
C GLY A 28 -0.56 17.18 -9.64
N HIS A 29 -1.12 16.60 -10.69
CA HIS A 29 -1.63 15.23 -10.66
C HIS A 29 -0.48 14.22 -10.45
N VAL A 30 -0.60 13.39 -9.41
CA VAL A 30 0.32 12.28 -9.11
C VAL A 30 -0.16 11.01 -9.80
N GLU A 31 0.61 10.53 -10.77
CA GLU A 31 0.40 9.21 -11.36
C GLU A 31 0.94 8.09 -10.46
N ARG A 32 0.10 7.13 -10.10
CA ARG A 32 0.49 5.95 -9.32
C ARG A 32 0.00 4.67 -9.97
N LYS A 33 0.91 3.78 -10.37
CA LYS A 33 0.56 2.49 -10.96
C LYS A 33 -0.18 1.60 -9.97
N VAL A 34 -1.15 0.85 -10.48
CA VAL A 34 -1.94 -0.15 -9.73
C VAL A 34 -1.87 -1.51 -10.41
N ASP A 35 -1.98 -2.57 -9.60
CA ASP A 35 -2.13 -3.97 -10.03
C ASP A 35 -3.51 -4.45 -9.58
N THR A 36 -4.43 -4.69 -10.50
CA THR A 36 -5.83 -5.00 -10.18
C THR A 36 -6.10 -6.48 -9.96
N ASP A 37 -5.12 -7.36 -10.15
CA ASP A 37 -5.26 -8.75 -9.75
C ASP A 37 -4.91 -8.91 -8.27
N LEU A 38 -5.93 -9.21 -7.45
CA LEU A 38 -5.76 -9.29 -6.00
C LEU A 38 -4.83 -10.43 -5.57
N PHE A 39 -4.87 -11.56 -6.27
CA PHE A 39 -4.00 -12.68 -5.94
C PHE A 39 -2.54 -12.32 -6.20
N SER A 40 -2.25 -11.85 -7.43
CA SER A 40 -0.94 -11.31 -7.80
C SER A 40 -0.48 -10.23 -6.83
N ALA A 41 -1.35 -9.26 -6.50
CA ALA A 41 -1.00 -8.15 -5.61
C ALA A 41 -0.55 -8.62 -4.23
N VAL A 42 -1.28 -9.56 -3.61
CA VAL A 42 -0.90 -10.14 -2.31
C VAL A 42 0.47 -10.83 -2.41
N VAL A 43 0.69 -11.67 -3.42
CA VAL A 43 1.96 -12.37 -3.63
C VAL A 43 3.10 -11.39 -3.87
N HIS A 44 2.88 -10.41 -4.73
CA HIS A 44 3.84 -9.37 -5.09
C HIS A 44 4.24 -8.54 -3.86
N HIS A 45 3.27 -8.19 -3.00
CA HIS A 45 3.54 -7.51 -1.73
C HIS A 45 4.37 -8.36 -0.77
N ILE A 46 4.10 -9.66 -0.62
CA ILE A 46 4.90 -10.57 0.21
C ILE A 46 6.36 -10.63 -0.29
N ILE A 47 6.56 -10.71 -1.60
CA ILE A 47 7.89 -10.74 -2.21
C ILE A 47 8.66 -9.45 -1.90
N GLY A 48 8.02 -8.28 -2.01
CA GLY A 48 8.63 -6.97 -1.82
C GLY A 48 9.10 -6.63 -0.40
N GLN A 49 8.68 -7.39 0.61
CA GLN A 49 9.00 -7.07 2.01
C GLN A 49 10.51 -7.07 2.28
N GLN A 50 11.02 -6.02 2.90
CA GLN A 50 12.42 -5.89 3.36
C GLN A 50 13.48 -6.02 2.25
N ILE A 51 13.12 -5.78 0.99
CA ILE A 51 14.05 -5.78 -0.14
C ILE A 51 13.87 -4.52 -0.99
N SER A 52 14.83 -4.24 -1.86
CA SER A 52 14.69 -3.13 -2.81
C SER A 52 13.66 -3.46 -3.89
N THR A 53 13.05 -2.43 -4.47
CA THR A 53 12.13 -2.58 -5.62
C THR A 53 12.80 -3.33 -6.78
N LYS A 54 14.10 -3.11 -7.01
CA LYS A 54 14.86 -3.83 -8.04
C LYS A 54 14.98 -5.33 -7.74
N ALA A 55 15.19 -5.68 -6.47
CA ALA A 55 15.24 -7.08 -6.05
C ALA A 55 13.86 -7.75 -6.15
N GLN A 56 12.81 -7.04 -5.75
CA GLN A 56 11.41 -7.49 -5.91
C GLN A 56 11.10 -7.78 -7.37
N GLU A 57 11.37 -6.83 -8.27
CA GLU A 57 11.16 -6.98 -9.71
C GLU A 57 11.90 -8.20 -10.26
N THR A 58 13.16 -8.38 -9.85
CA THR A 58 13.97 -9.54 -10.27
C THR A 58 13.32 -10.87 -9.86
N ILE A 59 12.80 -10.97 -8.63
CA ILE A 59 12.13 -12.18 -8.14
C ILE A 59 10.79 -12.37 -8.86
N TRP A 60 10.04 -11.29 -9.08
CA TRP A 60 8.77 -11.31 -9.78
C TRP A 60 8.90 -11.83 -11.22
N GLN A 61 9.87 -11.33 -11.97
CA GLN A 61 10.13 -11.80 -13.34
C GLN A 61 10.53 -13.28 -13.38
N ARG A 62 11.26 -13.78 -12.38
CA ARG A 62 11.56 -15.21 -12.25
C ARG A 62 10.31 -16.04 -11.96
N MET A 63 9.38 -15.53 -11.16
CA MET A 63 8.08 -16.17 -10.94
C MET A 63 7.27 -16.27 -12.22
N LEU A 64 7.09 -15.16 -12.94
CA LEU A 64 6.38 -15.16 -14.22
C LEU A 64 7.03 -16.12 -15.23
N SER A 65 8.37 -16.11 -15.33
CA SER A 65 9.09 -17.02 -16.23
C SER A 65 8.93 -18.49 -15.86
N ALA A 66 8.82 -18.81 -14.57
CA ALA A 66 8.74 -20.18 -14.08
C ALA A 66 7.31 -20.74 -14.04
N LEU A 67 6.31 -19.88 -13.81
CA LEU A 67 4.91 -20.27 -13.62
C LEU A 67 4.00 -19.92 -14.81
N GLY A 68 4.45 -19.01 -15.68
CA GLY A 68 3.61 -18.38 -16.69
C GLY A 68 2.69 -17.34 -16.06
N GLU A 69 1.62 -17.82 -15.43
CA GLU A 69 0.67 -17.00 -14.67
C GLU A 69 0.85 -17.22 -13.16
N VAL A 70 0.68 -16.18 -12.35
CA VAL A 70 0.75 -16.28 -10.89
C VAL A 70 -0.68 -16.34 -10.35
N ASN A 71 -1.19 -17.57 -10.17
CA ASN A 71 -2.51 -17.83 -9.59
C ASN A 71 -2.40 -18.95 -8.54
N ALA A 72 -3.51 -19.26 -7.85
CA ALA A 72 -3.49 -20.27 -6.80
C ALA A 72 -3.02 -21.65 -7.30
N GLU A 73 -3.46 -22.08 -8.48
CA GLU A 73 -3.12 -23.38 -9.05
C GLU A 73 -1.63 -23.49 -9.39
N THR A 74 -1.06 -22.49 -10.07
CA THR A 74 0.35 -22.51 -10.47
C THR A 74 1.28 -22.41 -9.27
N VAL A 75 0.89 -21.63 -8.25
CA VAL A 75 1.63 -21.52 -6.99
C VAL A 75 1.63 -22.84 -6.21
N LEU A 76 0.49 -23.52 -6.11
CA LEU A 76 0.38 -24.81 -5.44
C LEU A 76 1.14 -25.91 -6.19
N ALA A 77 1.07 -25.94 -7.52
CA ALA A 77 1.80 -26.89 -8.34
C ALA A 77 3.34 -26.75 -8.21
N ALA A 78 3.83 -25.51 -8.05
CA ALA A 78 5.25 -25.27 -7.82
C ALA A 78 5.69 -25.65 -6.39
N GLY A 79 4.89 -25.29 -5.39
CA GLY A 79 5.17 -25.55 -3.99
C GLY A 79 6.36 -24.76 -3.42
N VAL A 80 6.55 -24.88 -2.10
CA VAL A 80 7.48 -24.04 -1.33
C VAL A 80 8.93 -24.11 -1.84
N SER A 81 9.44 -25.33 -2.12
CA SER A 81 10.83 -25.52 -2.53
C SER A 81 11.13 -24.84 -3.87
N LYS A 82 10.23 -24.94 -4.85
CA LYS A 82 10.39 -24.27 -6.14
C LYS A 82 10.32 -22.75 -5.97
N LEU A 83 9.34 -22.23 -5.23
CA LEU A 83 9.20 -20.79 -4.99
C LEU A 83 10.44 -20.19 -4.31
N GLN A 84 10.97 -20.88 -3.29
CA GLN A 84 12.22 -20.47 -2.62
C GLN A 84 13.38 -20.36 -3.63
N SER A 85 13.52 -21.32 -4.55
CA SER A 85 14.59 -21.32 -5.55
C SER A 85 14.58 -20.11 -6.49
N LEU A 86 13.46 -19.36 -6.56
CA LEU A 86 13.33 -18.15 -7.38
C LEU A 86 13.99 -16.91 -6.73
N GLY A 87 14.49 -17.04 -5.50
CA GLY A 87 15.27 -16.01 -4.81
C GLY A 87 14.54 -15.33 -3.66
N MET A 88 13.49 -15.96 -3.11
CA MET A 88 12.82 -15.50 -1.90
C MET A 88 13.18 -16.38 -0.70
N THR A 89 12.89 -15.88 0.51
CA THR A 89 13.12 -16.64 1.74
C THR A 89 12.12 -17.80 1.86
N PHE A 90 12.48 -18.82 2.64
CA PHE A 90 11.59 -19.95 2.93
C PHE A 90 10.25 -19.48 3.50
N ARG A 91 10.26 -18.56 4.47
CA ARG A 91 9.03 -18.00 5.05
C ARG A 91 8.13 -17.32 4.02
N LYS A 92 8.68 -16.56 3.07
CA LYS A 92 7.88 -15.91 2.02
C LYS A 92 7.23 -16.96 1.12
N ALA A 93 7.98 -17.99 0.74
CA ALA A 93 7.44 -19.11 -0.04
C ALA A 93 6.31 -19.82 0.73
N GLU A 94 6.49 -20.11 2.02
CA GLU A 94 5.43 -20.69 2.86
C GLU A 94 4.17 -19.82 2.93
N TYR A 95 4.32 -18.50 3.10
CA TYR A 95 3.17 -17.58 3.16
C TYR A 95 2.41 -17.51 1.85
N ILE A 96 3.13 -17.49 0.72
CA ILE A 96 2.53 -17.49 -0.61
C ILE A 96 1.80 -18.81 -0.88
N THR A 97 2.40 -19.95 -0.52
CA THR A 97 1.74 -21.27 -0.65
C THR A 97 0.53 -21.40 0.30
N ASP A 98 0.60 -20.94 1.55
CA ASP A 98 -0.52 -20.92 2.50
C ASP A 98 -1.69 -20.07 1.98
N PHE A 99 -1.39 -18.91 1.38
CA PHE A 99 -2.39 -18.06 0.75
C PHE A 99 -3.04 -18.74 -0.46
N ALA A 100 -2.25 -19.36 -1.33
CA ALA A 100 -2.75 -20.12 -2.48
C ALA A 100 -3.67 -21.26 -2.06
N GLU A 101 -3.31 -22.01 -1.00
CA GLU A 101 -4.15 -23.08 -0.45
C GLU A 101 -5.49 -22.54 0.05
N LYS A 102 -5.48 -21.42 0.79
CA LYS A 102 -6.71 -20.79 1.29
C LYS A 102 -7.64 -20.32 0.18
N VAL A 103 -7.09 -19.79 -0.89
CA VAL A 103 -7.87 -19.40 -2.07
C VAL A 103 -8.41 -20.64 -2.78
N HIS A 104 -7.56 -21.64 -3.03
CA HIS A 104 -7.95 -22.87 -3.74
C HIS A 104 -9.03 -23.67 -3.00
N THR A 105 -8.97 -23.71 -1.67
CA THR A 105 -9.95 -24.39 -0.80
C THR A 105 -11.20 -23.56 -0.49
N GLY A 106 -11.25 -22.29 -0.93
CA GLY A 106 -12.36 -21.36 -0.65
C GLY A 106 -12.41 -20.84 0.79
N VAL A 107 -11.36 -21.07 1.59
CA VAL A 107 -11.22 -20.48 2.94
C VAL A 107 -11.04 -18.96 2.87
N PHE A 108 -10.40 -18.47 1.80
CA PHE A 108 -10.30 -17.04 1.50
C PHE A 108 -10.99 -16.75 0.17
N ASP A 109 -12.03 -15.93 0.21
CA ASP A 109 -12.83 -15.57 -0.96
C ASP A 109 -12.30 -14.27 -1.59
N LEU A 110 -11.56 -14.43 -2.69
CA LEU A 110 -11.00 -13.30 -3.45
C LEU A 110 -12.07 -12.40 -4.07
N GLU A 111 -13.25 -12.92 -4.42
CA GLU A 111 -14.31 -12.11 -5.01
C GLU A 111 -15.12 -11.41 -3.93
N GLY A 112 -15.41 -12.12 -2.84
CA GLY A 112 -16.15 -11.60 -1.69
C GLY A 112 -15.46 -10.41 -1.00
N ILE A 113 -14.12 -10.37 -1.00
CA ILE A 113 -13.35 -9.27 -0.39
C ILE A 113 -13.63 -7.91 -1.06
N TRP A 114 -13.96 -7.88 -2.36
CA TRP A 114 -14.28 -6.65 -3.09
C TRP A 114 -15.58 -6.00 -2.62
N GLN A 115 -16.50 -6.80 -2.08
CA GLN A 115 -17.81 -6.32 -1.60
C GLN A 115 -17.80 -5.89 -0.14
N LYS A 116 -16.70 -6.13 0.58
CA LYS A 116 -16.58 -5.79 2.00
C LYS A 116 -16.29 -4.31 2.22
N SER A 117 -16.60 -3.83 3.42
CA SER A 117 -16.11 -2.53 3.89
C SER A 117 -14.58 -2.51 3.99
N ASP A 118 -13.97 -1.33 4.01
CA ASP A 118 -12.53 -1.20 4.13
C ASP A 118 -12.02 -1.84 5.43
N GLU A 119 -12.73 -1.68 6.54
CA GLU A 119 -12.38 -2.29 7.83
C GLU A 119 -12.48 -3.82 7.83
N GLU A 120 -13.47 -4.38 7.13
CA GLU A 120 -13.60 -5.84 6.96
C GLU A 120 -12.51 -6.40 6.06
N ALA A 121 -12.26 -5.75 4.91
CA ALA A 121 -11.22 -6.16 3.99
C ALA A 121 -9.84 -6.11 4.64
N ILE A 122 -9.52 -5.04 5.40
CA ILE A 122 -8.26 -4.94 6.15
C ILE A 122 -8.14 -6.07 7.16
N ARG A 123 -9.19 -6.36 7.94
CA ARG A 123 -9.16 -7.43 8.95
C ARG A 123 -8.92 -8.80 8.31
N GLU A 124 -9.57 -9.08 7.19
CA GLU A 124 -9.45 -10.37 6.52
C GLU A 124 -8.10 -10.53 5.83
N LEU A 125 -7.64 -9.52 5.08
CA LEU A 125 -6.31 -9.52 4.47
C LEU A 125 -5.20 -9.63 5.52
N SER A 126 -5.29 -8.89 6.62
CA SER A 126 -4.29 -8.94 7.70
C SER A 126 -4.33 -10.23 8.54
N SER A 127 -5.31 -11.10 8.33
CA SER A 127 -5.33 -12.45 8.90
C SER A 127 -4.43 -13.43 8.15
N LEU A 128 -4.02 -13.08 6.92
CA LEU A 128 -3.11 -13.87 6.11
C LEU A 128 -1.69 -13.83 6.69
N LYS A 129 -0.99 -14.97 6.63
CA LYS A 129 0.39 -15.05 7.13
C LYS A 129 1.28 -14.10 6.32
N GLY A 130 2.05 -13.27 7.03
CA GLY A 130 2.94 -12.30 6.40
C GLY A 130 2.27 -11.01 5.93
N ILE A 131 0.95 -10.85 6.08
CA ILE A 131 0.25 -9.61 5.77
C ILE A 131 -0.09 -8.88 7.08
N GLY A 132 0.51 -7.71 7.27
CA GLY A 132 0.14 -6.80 8.36
C GLY A 132 -0.92 -5.79 7.92
N VAL A 133 -1.43 -5.01 8.88
CA VAL A 133 -2.42 -3.94 8.63
C VAL A 133 -1.95 -2.99 7.54
N TRP A 134 -0.71 -2.49 7.64
CA TRP A 134 -0.14 -1.60 6.62
C TRP A 134 -0.16 -2.23 5.22
N THR A 135 0.22 -3.51 5.09
CA THR A 135 0.21 -4.20 3.78
C THR A 135 -1.21 -4.34 3.25
N ALA A 136 -2.18 -4.67 4.11
CA ALA A 136 -3.58 -4.74 3.73
C ALA A 136 -4.09 -3.37 3.24
N GLU A 137 -3.78 -2.29 3.93
CA GLU A 137 -4.10 -0.91 3.50
C GLU A 137 -3.47 -0.60 2.13
N MET A 138 -2.22 -1.03 1.88
CA MET A 138 -1.58 -0.84 0.57
C MET A 138 -2.28 -1.65 -0.54
N ILE A 139 -2.78 -2.84 -0.24
CA ILE A 139 -3.58 -3.65 -1.18
C ILE A 139 -4.91 -2.94 -1.48
N LEU A 140 -5.60 -2.43 -0.45
CA LEU A 140 -6.84 -1.67 -0.65
C LEU A 140 -6.61 -0.47 -1.59
N LEU A 141 -5.49 0.24 -1.43
CA LEU A 141 -5.18 1.42 -2.23
C LEU A 141 -4.67 1.05 -3.64
N PHE A 142 -3.63 0.22 -3.76
CA PHE A 142 -2.94 -0.02 -5.04
C PHE A 142 -3.46 -1.21 -5.83
N CYS A 143 -4.36 -2.02 -5.27
CA CYS A 143 -5.06 -3.07 -6.00
C CYS A 143 -6.54 -2.78 -6.09
N MET A 144 -7.19 -2.59 -4.94
CA MET A 144 -8.65 -2.41 -4.91
C MET A 144 -9.10 -0.97 -5.22
N GLN A 145 -8.15 -0.03 -5.33
CA GLN A 145 -8.40 1.38 -5.64
C GLN A 145 -9.42 2.05 -4.70
N ARG A 146 -9.46 1.61 -3.43
CA ARG A 146 -10.29 2.25 -2.40
C ARG A 146 -9.87 3.71 -2.22
N GLN A 147 -10.83 4.60 -2.14
CA GLN A 147 -10.59 6.05 -2.16
C GLN A 147 -10.21 6.65 -0.80
N ASP A 148 -10.51 5.97 0.32
CA ASP A 148 -10.39 6.55 1.66
C ASP A 148 -9.36 5.88 2.59
N VAL A 149 -8.22 5.43 2.05
CA VAL A 149 -7.18 4.76 2.84
C VAL A 149 -6.09 5.74 3.26
N LEU A 150 -5.99 6.01 4.57
CA LEU A 150 -4.89 6.76 5.19
C LEU A 150 -4.25 5.93 6.32
N SER A 151 -3.06 5.39 6.04
CA SER A 151 -2.36 4.45 6.93
C SER A 151 -1.59 5.16 8.05
N CYS A 152 -1.92 4.84 9.31
CA CYS A 152 -1.28 5.44 10.48
C CYS A 152 0.16 4.97 10.67
N ASP A 153 0.44 3.71 10.33
CA ASP A 153 1.76 3.10 10.58
C ASP A 153 2.73 3.32 9.40
N ASP A 154 2.28 4.00 8.34
CA ASP A 154 3.13 4.40 7.22
C ASP A 154 4.04 5.57 7.61
N LEU A 155 5.34 5.30 7.72
CA LEU A 155 6.34 6.29 8.13
C LEU A 155 6.48 7.44 7.14
N ALA A 156 6.21 7.22 5.85
CA ALA A 156 6.30 8.24 4.83
C ALA A 156 5.07 9.16 4.85
N ILE A 157 3.87 8.63 5.11
CA ILE A 157 2.67 9.44 5.41
C ILE A 157 2.90 10.26 6.68
N GLN A 158 3.40 9.65 7.76
CA GLN A 158 3.72 10.39 8.97
C GLN A 158 4.75 11.49 8.71
N ARG A 159 5.79 11.22 7.91
CA ARG A 159 6.78 12.22 7.49
C ARG A 159 6.12 13.35 6.69
N GLY A 160 5.30 13.02 5.70
CA GLY A 160 4.55 13.99 4.91
C GLY A 160 3.70 14.90 5.79
N LEU A 161 2.98 14.34 6.77
CA LEU A 161 2.20 15.13 7.73
C LEU A 161 3.07 16.07 8.58
N ARG A 162 4.23 15.61 9.04
CA ARG A 162 5.18 16.46 9.77
C ARG A 162 5.70 17.60 8.91
N MET A 163 6.04 17.31 7.66
CA MET A 163 6.54 18.29 6.69
C MET A 163 5.49 19.34 6.34
N VAL A 164 4.27 18.91 5.97
CA VAL A 164 3.19 19.81 5.55
C VAL A 164 2.67 20.65 6.72
N TYR A 165 2.53 20.07 7.91
CA TYR A 165 1.86 20.72 9.05
C TYR A 165 2.80 21.14 10.19
N HIS A 166 4.11 21.02 9.98
CA HIS A 166 5.17 21.41 10.91
C HIS A 166 5.11 20.70 12.28
N HIS A 167 4.62 19.46 12.30
CA HIS A 167 4.55 18.66 13.52
C HIS A 167 5.89 18.03 13.84
N ARG A 168 6.29 18.06 15.11
CA ARG A 168 7.47 17.32 15.58
C ARG A 168 7.20 15.81 15.73
N LYS A 169 5.94 15.42 15.96
CA LYS A 169 5.48 14.04 16.10
C LYS A 169 4.04 13.93 15.63
N ILE A 170 3.69 12.80 15.03
CA ILE A 170 2.31 12.42 14.75
C ILE A 170 1.95 11.28 15.70
N ASP A 171 1.13 11.57 16.71
CA ASP A 171 0.53 10.54 17.55
C ASP A 171 -0.82 10.08 16.96
N ARG A 172 -1.38 8.99 17.52
CA ARG A 172 -2.65 8.43 17.02
C ARG A 172 -3.82 9.42 17.11
N GLY A 173 -3.88 10.23 18.16
CA GLY A 173 -4.97 11.19 18.34
C GLY A 173 -4.90 12.33 17.32
N LEU A 174 -3.69 12.81 17.01
CA LEU A 174 -3.46 13.78 15.96
C LEU A 174 -3.70 13.17 14.57
N PHE A 175 -3.23 11.96 14.33
CA PHE A 175 -3.45 11.24 13.07
C PHE A 175 -4.95 11.11 12.76
N GLU A 176 -5.77 10.76 13.75
CA GLU A 176 -7.22 10.62 13.59
C GLU A 176 -7.91 11.94 13.22
N LYS A 177 -7.31 13.10 13.52
CA LYS A 177 -7.81 14.39 13.02
C LYS A 177 -7.57 14.54 11.52
N TYR A 178 -6.45 14.05 11.00
CA TYR A 178 -6.16 14.07 9.56
C TYR A 178 -6.97 13.03 8.80
N ARG A 179 -7.12 11.83 9.35
CA ARG A 179 -8.00 10.80 8.78
C ARG A 179 -9.40 11.35 8.53
N ARG A 180 -10.03 11.94 9.55
CA ARG A 180 -11.34 12.59 9.42
C ARG A 180 -11.35 13.81 8.50
N ARG A 181 -10.24 14.52 8.37
CA ARG A 181 -10.14 15.72 7.53
C ARG A 181 -10.08 15.39 6.04
N PHE A 182 -9.36 14.33 5.69
CA PHE A 182 -9.15 13.94 4.30
C PHE A 182 -10.22 12.99 3.77
N SER A 183 -10.99 12.34 4.66
CA SER A 183 -12.15 11.54 4.26
C SER A 183 -13.17 12.36 3.46
N PRO A 184 -13.70 11.83 2.33
CA PRO A 184 -13.63 10.43 1.88
C PRO A 184 -12.46 10.11 0.90
N TYR A 185 -11.45 10.97 0.81
CA TYR A 185 -10.34 10.85 -0.16
C TYR A 185 -8.97 10.70 0.53
N GLY A 186 -8.93 9.92 1.62
CA GLY A 186 -7.70 9.59 2.33
C GLY A 186 -6.61 8.97 1.44
N SER A 187 -6.99 8.19 0.43
CA SER A 187 -6.02 7.60 -0.52
C SER A 187 -5.37 8.66 -1.39
N VAL A 188 -6.16 9.62 -1.90
CA VAL A 188 -5.64 10.74 -2.69
C VAL A 188 -4.71 11.59 -1.83
N ALA A 189 -5.10 11.91 -0.59
CA ALA A 189 -4.23 12.61 0.35
C ALA A 189 -2.92 11.83 0.63
N SER A 190 -2.98 10.49 0.73
CA SER A 190 -1.79 9.65 0.89
C SER A 190 -0.80 9.81 -0.28
N LEU A 191 -1.29 9.88 -1.53
CA LEU A 191 -0.44 10.11 -2.72
C LEU A 191 0.37 11.41 -2.60
N TYR A 192 -0.28 12.50 -2.22
CA TYR A 192 0.38 13.80 -2.04
C TYR A 192 1.33 13.81 -0.84
N LEU A 193 0.96 13.18 0.27
CA LEU A 193 1.84 13.06 1.44
C LEU A 193 3.09 12.24 1.12
N TRP A 194 2.97 11.16 0.35
CA TRP A 194 4.13 10.42 -0.15
C TRP A 194 5.01 11.26 -1.06
N ALA A 195 4.42 12.00 -2.02
CA ALA A 195 5.17 12.89 -2.91
C ALA A 195 5.95 13.96 -2.13
N VAL A 196 5.30 14.63 -1.16
CA VAL A 196 5.97 15.57 -0.25
C VAL A 196 7.08 14.88 0.51
N SER A 197 6.79 13.73 1.12
CA SER A 197 7.80 12.99 1.86
C SER A 197 9.00 12.68 0.96
N GLY A 198 8.77 12.32 -0.31
CA GLY A 198 9.79 12.00 -1.30
C GLY A 198 10.58 13.21 -1.83
N GLY A 199 10.25 14.43 -1.39
CA GLY A 199 10.96 15.64 -1.78
C GLY A 199 10.41 16.33 -3.02
N ALA A 200 9.17 16.04 -3.42
CA ALA A 200 8.51 16.74 -4.55
C ALA A 200 8.39 18.26 -4.32
N ILE A 201 8.45 18.69 -3.05
CA ILE A 201 8.51 20.09 -2.65
C ILE A 201 9.82 20.33 -1.88
N PRO A 202 10.86 20.87 -2.52
CA PRO A 202 12.21 20.99 -1.94
C PRO A 202 12.31 21.86 -0.67
N GLU A 203 11.40 22.82 -0.47
CA GLU A 203 11.45 23.75 0.67
C GLU A 203 10.86 23.15 1.95
N LEU A 204 10.05 22.09 1.83
CA LEU A 204 9.51 21.39 2.99
C LEU A 204 10.58 20.49 3.61
N HIS A 205 10.67 20.49 4.93
CA HIS A 205 11.61 19.66 5.68
C HIS A 205 10.91 18.95 6.83
N ASP A 206 11.46 17.82 7.27
CA ASP A 206 10.91 17.07 8.39
C ASP A 206 11.24 17.75 9.72
N TYR A 207 10.20 17.98 10.53
CA TYR A 207 10.29 18.63 11.84
C TYR A 207 10.49 17.64 13.01
N ALA A 208 10.65 16.34 12.71
CA ALA A 208 11.04 15.35 13.70
C ALA A 208 12.31 15.80 14.46
N PRO A 209 12.36 15.66 15.80
CA PRO A 209 13.58 15.95 16.56
C PRO A 209 14.74 15.09 16.04
N LYS A 210 15.89 15.71 15.77
CA LYS A 210 17.13 14.94 15.55
C LYS A 210 17.44 14.19 16.85
N GLU A 211 17.58 12.87 16.79
CA GLU A 211 18.10 12.11 17.93
C GLU A 211 19.46 12.70 18.31
N LYS A 212 19.61 13.08 19.59
CA LYS A 212 20.93 13.36 20.14
C LYS A 212 21.65 12.00 20.18
N LYS A 213 22.59 11.79 19.26
CA LYS A 213 23.58 10.73 19.35
C LYS A 213 24.35 10.83 20.67
#